data_AF-A0A6P0DVQ2-F1
#
_entry.id   AF-A0A6P0DVQ2-F1
#
_cell.length_a   1.000
_cell.length_b   1.000
_cell.length_c   1.000
_cell.angle_alpha   90.00
_cell.angle_beta   90.00
_cell.angle_gamma   90.00
#
_symmetry.space_group_name_H-M   'P 1'
#
loop_
_entity.id
_entity.type
_entity.pdbx_description
1 polymer ?
#
loop_
_entity_poly.entity_id
_entity_poly.type
_entity_poly.pdbx_seq_one_letter_code
_entity_poly.pdbx_strand_id
1 'polypeptide(L)'
;IMHRLAERGEDMDDRDRRDTIIEAAGEVGRPTLFSMLIIIAAHIPIFALQRHEGRIFQPMALSVTTALIGSLIFSLTLVPLLAYWLLRRKLPHGDNRVVTRAKRLYAPVLDWALERRRTVVIIALAVFGLA
;
A
#
# COMPACT_ATOMS: atom_id res chain seq x y z
N ILE A 1 10.66 5.86 0.59
CA ILE A 1 11.95 5.24 0.20
C ILE A 1 12.66 6.05 -0.89
N MET A 2 12.21 6.05 -2.15
CA MET A 2 12.89 6.75 -3.26
C MET A 2 13.09 8.27 -3.06
N HIS A 3 12.10 8.97 -2.49
CA HIS A 3 12.21 10.41 -2.23
C HIS A 3 13.22 10.76 -1.12
N ARG A 4 13.27 9.97 -0.04
CA ARG A 4 14.27 10.14 1.05
C ARG A 4 15.70 9.80 0.62
N LEU A 5 15.88 8.89 -0.34
CA LEU A 5 17.18 8.58 -0.93
C LEU A 5 17.65 9.67 -1.91
N ALA A 6 16.73 10.40 -2.54
CA ALA A 6 17.06 11.50 -3.43
C ALA A 6 17.45 12.79 -2.66
N GLU A 7 16.97 12.98 -1.43
CA GLU A 7 17.30 14.15 -0.60
C GLU A 7 18.67 14.05 0.11
N ARG A 8 19.22 12.84 0.33
CA ARG A 8 20.43 12.66 1.15
C ARG A 8 21.77 12.59 0.41
N GLY A 9 21.78 12.71 -0.92
CA GLY A 9 23.03 12.82 -1.70
C GLY A 9 23.91 11.56 -1.70
N GLU A 10 24.82 11.49 -2.67
CA GLU A 10 25.61 10.30 -3.03
C GLU A 10 26.69 9.84 -2.02
N ASP A 11 26.74 10.41 -0.82
CA ASP A 11 27.79 10.18 0.21
C ASP A 11 27.29 9.39 1.44
N MET A 12 26.49 8.35 1.22
CA MET A 12 26.03 7.48 2.33
C MET A 12 26.85 6.20 2.42
N ASP A 13 27.44 5.95 3.61
CA ASP A 13 28.09 4.69 3.97
C ASP A 13 27.11 3.51 3.78
N ASP A 14 27.60 2.32 3.41
CA ASP A 14 26.75 1.15 3.10
C ASP A 14 25.92 0.72 4.34
N ARG A 15 26.32 1.17 5.54
CA ARG A 15 25.62 1.03 6.82
C ARG A 15 24.43 2.00 6.94
N ASP A 16 24.60 3.28 6.62
CA ASP A 16 23.51 4.27 6.64
C ASP A 16 22.43 3.97 5.61
N ARG A 17 22.82 3.39 4.46
CA ARG A 17 21.85 2.94 3.45
C ARG A 17 21.03 1.74 3.92
N ARG A 18 21.64 0.81 4.67
CA ARG A 18 20.92 -0.33 5.29
C ARG A 18 19.91 0.15 6.31
N ASP A 19 20.31 1.04 7.21
CA ASP A 19 19.43 1.55 8.27
C ASP A 19 18.26 2.34 7.68
N THR A 20 18.49 3.16 6.65
CA THR A 20 17.41 3.90 5.96
C THR A 20 16.41 2.96 5.27
N ILE A 21 16.88 1.85 4.68
CA ILE A 21 15.98 0.86 4.04
C ILE A 21 15.17 0.10 5.10
N ILE A 22 15.79 -0.30 6.20
CA ILE A 22 15.13 -1.02 7.30
C ILE A 22 14.09 -0.12 7.97
N GLU A 23 14.45 1.13 8.27
CA GLU A 23 13.55 2.12 8.86
C GLU A 23 12.35 2.39 7.95
N ALA A 24 12.60 2.61 6.66
CA ALA A 24 11.51 2.87 5.72
C ALA A 24 10.67 1.62 5.41
N ALA A 25 11.21 0.41 5.50
CA ALA A 25 10.43 -0.83 5.46
C ALA A 25 9.57 -0.98 6.73
N GLY A 26 10.10 -0.58 7.90
CA GLY A 26 9.39 -0.57 9.18
C GLY A 26 8.20 0.40 9.20
N GLU A 27 8.33 1.57 8.58
CA GLU A 27 7.22 2.55 8.43
C GLU A 27 6.02 1.97 7.66
N VAL A 28 6.26 1.10 6.68
CA VAL A 28 5.20 0.47 5.87
C VAL A 28 4.65 -0.81 6.53
N GLY A 29 5.46 -1.48 7.37
CA GLY A 29 5.09 -2.72 8.05
C GLY A 29 3.89 -2.56 8.99
N ARG A 30 3.90 -1.52 9.85
CA ARG A 30 2.80 -1.26 10.80
C ARG A 30 1.46 -1.02 10.10
N PRO A 31 1.32 -0.11 9.12
CA PRO A 31 0.06 0.06 8.36
C PRO A 31 -0.40 -1.20 7.64
N THR A 32 0.53 -1.98 7.10
CA THR A 32 0.22 -3.22 6.36
C THR A 32 -0.38 -4.28 7.30
N LEU A 33 0.23 -4.46 8.48
CA LEU A 33 -0.28 -5.32 9.55
C LEU A 33 -1.73 -4.95 9.93
N PHE A 34 -1.97 -3.68 10.22
CA PHE A 34 -3.31 -3.19 10.58
C PHE A 34 -4.32 -3.41 9.43
N SER A 35 -3.92 -3.12 8.19
CA SER A 35 -4.78 -3.31 7.02
C SER A 35 -5.19 -4.78 6.84
N MET A 36 -4.23 -5.71 6.98
CA MET A 36 -4.51 -7.15 6.90
C MET A 36 -5.43 -7.63 8.03
N LEU A 37 -5.22 -7.14 9.26
CA LEU A 37 -6.11 -7.46 10.39
C LEU A 37 -7.55 -6.99 10.14
N ILE A 38 -7.73 -5.79 9.57
CA ILE A 38 -9.05 -5.27 9.19
C ILE A 38 -9.70 -6.16 8.13
N ILE A 39 -8.95 -6.59 7.11
CA ILE A 39 -9.46 -7.51 6.08
C ILE A 39 -9.89 -8.84 6.70
N ILE A 40 -9.08 -9.43 7.57
CA ILE A 40 -9.43 -10.67 8.28
C ILE A 40 -10.69 -10.46 9.12
N ALA A 41 -10.77 -9.36 9.87
CA ALA A 41 -11.93 -9.02 10.68
C ALA A 41 -13.21 -8.86 9.83
N ALA A 42 -13.10 -8.27 8.62
CA ALA A 42 -14.21 -8.15 7.69
C ALA A 42 -14.71 -9.51 7.14
N HIS A 43 -13.90 -10.57 7.22
CA HIS A 43 -14.30 -11.94 6.85
C HIS A 43 -14.92 -12.72 8.02
N ILE A 44 -14.78 -12.26 9.28
CA ILE A 44 -15.38 -12.94 10.45
C ILE A 44 -16.90 -13.12 10.30
N PRO A 45 -17.68 -12.11 9.85
CA PRO A 45 -19.14 -12.27 9.68
C PRO A 45 -19.52 -13.38 8.70
N ILE A 46 -18.65 -13.73 7.75
CA ILE A 46 -18.91 -14.79 6.78
C ILE A 46 -19.07 -16.15 7.49
N PHE A 47 -18.37 -16.38 8.60
CA PHE A 47 -18.50 -17.60 9.39
C PHE A 47 -19.85 -17.72 10.10
N ALA A 48 -20.60 -16.63 10.26
CA ALA A 48 -21.95 -16.64 10.84
C ALA A 48 -23.04 -17.13 9.86
N LEU A 49 -22.72 -17.28 8.57
CA LEU A 49 -23.66 -17.80 7.57
C LEU A 49 -23.84 -19.33 7.75
N GLN A 50 -24.93 -19.75 8.40
CA GLN A 50 -25.23 -21.17 8.68
C GLN A 50 -25.97 -21.92 7.55
N ARG A 51 -26.33 -21.26 6.44
CA ARG A 51 -27.07 -21.87 5.30
C ARG A 51 -26.16 -22.66 4.34
N HIS A 52 -26.73 -23.24 3.30
CA HIS A 52 -26.01 -23.88 2.17
C HIS A 52 -24.87 -23.01 1.59
N GLU A 53 -25.04 -21.70 1.63
CA GLU A 53 -24.04 -20.70 1.24
C GLU A 53 -22.77 -20.78 2.09
N GLY A 54 -22.89 -21.02 3.39
CA GLY A 54 -21.76 -21.09 4.33
C GLY A 54 -20.74 -22.18 3.98
N ARG A 55 -21.17 -23.31 3.41
CA ARG A 55 -20.25 -24.40 3.00
C ARG A 55 -19.32 -24.00 1.85
N ILE A 56 -19.72 -23.03 1.03
CA ILE A 56 -18.92 -22.53 -0.09
C ILE A 56 -18.07 -21.34 0.37
N PHE A 57 -18.62 -20.48 1.23
CA PHE A 57 -17.92 -19.29 1.71
C PHE A 57 -16.91 -19.56 2.83
N GLN A 58 -17.13 -20.57 3.67
CA GLN A 58 -16.16 -20.97 4.71
C GLN A 58 -14.79 -21.38 4.14
N PRO A 59 -14.68 -22.32 3.17
CA PRO A 59 -13.38 -22.68 2.62
C PRO A 59 -12.71 -21.51 1.90
N MET A 60 -13.49 -20.63 1.24
CA MET A 60 -12.98 -19.41 0.63
C MET A 60 -12.36 -18.45 1.67
N ALA A 61 -13.07 -18.17 2.76
CA ALA A 61 -12.58 -17.29 3.82
C ALA A 61 -11.32 -17.83 4.50
N LEU A 62 -11.23 -19.16 4.69
CA LEU A 62 -10.04 -19.82 5.19
C LEU A 62 -8.85 -19.67 4.23
N SER A 63 -9.05 -19.84 2.92
CA SER A 63 -7.98 -19.61 1.93
C SER A 63 -7.48 -18.17 1.94
N VAL A 64 -8.37 -17.19 2.02
CA VAL A 64 -7.99 -15.77 2.07
C VAL A 64 -7.22 -15.45 3.36
N THR A 65 -7.74 -15.90 4.50
CA THR A 65 -7.11 -15.62 5.81
C THR A 65 -5.72 -16.26 5.91
N THR A 66 -5.55 -17.50 5.47
CA THR A 66 -4.25 -18.18 5.45
C THR A 66 -3.27 -17.53 4.47
N ALA A 67 -3.75 -17.11 3.30
CA ALA A 67 -2.94 -16.35 2.33
C ALA A 67 -2.48 -14.99 2.89
N LEU A 68 -3.35 -14.27 3.60
CA LEU A 68 -3.01 -13.00 4.26
C LEU A 68 -1.97 -13.18 5.37
N ILE A 69 -2.12 -14.22 6.19
CA ILE A 69 -1.12 -14.57 7.23
C ILE A 69 0.22 -14.90 6.59
N GLY A 70 0.23 -15.73 5.54
CA GLY A 70 1.45 -16.04 4.79
C GLY A 70 2.07 -14.77 4.19
N SER A 71 1.28 -13.97 3.48
CA SER A 71 1.70 -12.69 2.90
C SER A 71 2.28 -11.75 3.93
N LEU A 72 1.75 -11.73 5.15
CA LEU A 72 2.26 -10.89 6.22
C LEU A 72 3.68 -11.29 6.64
N ILE A 73 3.92 -12.58 6.84
CA ILE A 73 5.25 -13.10 7.19
C ILE A 73 6.24 -12.81 6.06
N PHE A 74 5.82 -13.06 4.81
CA PHE A 74 6.61 -12.71 3.62
C PHE A 74 6.84 -11.20 3.51
N SER A 75 5.88 -10.36 3.86
CA SER A 75 6.03 -8.91 3.80
C SER A 75 7.05 -8.41 4.82
N LEU A 76 7.08 -8.96 6.03
CA LEU A 76 8.03 -8.54 7.07
C LEU A 76 9.47 -9.04 6.81
N THR A 77 9.63 -10.13 6.06
CA THR A 77 10.94 -10.75 5.81
C THR A 77 11.47 -10.48 4.40
N LEU A 78 10.64 -10.73 3.39
CA LEU A 78 11.02 -10.68 1.98
C LEU A 78 11.11 -9.26 1.44
N VAL A 79 10.19 -8.36 1.83
CA VAL A 79 10.21 -6.96 1.38
C VAL A 79 11.49 -6.22 1.81
N PRO A 80 11.93 -6.24 3.09
CA PRO A 80 13.18 -5.57 3.45
C PRO A 80 14.40 -6.23 2.79
N LEU A 81 14.38 -7.55 2.62
CA LEU A 81 15.46 -8.28 1.93
C LEU A 81 15.56 -7.89 0.45
N LEU A 82 14.43 -7.86 -0.26
CA LEU A 82 14.33 -7.45 -1.66
C LEU A 82 14.68 -5.98 -1.84
N ALA A 83 14.20 -5.12 -0.93
CA ALA A 83 14.53 -3.70 -0.93
C ALA A 83 16.04 -3.51 -0.79
N TYR A 84 16.69 -4.22 0.14
CA TYR A 84 18.14 -4.19 0.30
C TYR A 84 18.88 -4.65 -0.96
N TRP A 85 18.49 -5.80 -1.52
CA TRP A 85 19.18 -6.38 -2.68
C TRP A 85 19.01 -5.54 -3.96
N LEU A 86 17.81 -5.00 -4.18
CA LEU A 86 17.48 -4.23 -5.38
C LEU A 86 18.05 -2.81 -5.34
N LEU A 87 17.96 -2.10 -4.19
CA LEU A 87 18.57 -0.77 -4.04
C LEU A 87 20.09 -0.81 -4.09
N ARG A 88 20.72 -1.96 -3.77
CA ARG A 88 22.18 -2.09 -3.87
C ARG A 88 22.71 -1.91 -5.28
N ARG A 89 21.88 -2.16 -6.31
CA ARG A 89 22.37 -2.40 -7.68
C ARG A 89 22.30 -1.22 -8.64
N LYS A 90 21.49 -0.17 -8.36
CA LYS A 90 21.48 1.16 -9.02
C LYS A 90 20.22 1.91 -8.60
N LEU A 91 20.36 3.16 -8.14
CA LEU A 91 19.26 4.12 -8.09
C LEU A 91 19.12 4.70 -9.50
N PRO A 92 18.07 4.40 -10.29
CA PRO A 92 17.76 5.19 -11.46
C PRO A 92 17.35 6.58 -10.95
N HIS A 93 18.28 7.53 -11.07
CA HIS A 93 18.01 8.94 -10.88
C HIS A 93 17.10 9.40 -12.03
N GLY A 94 15.81 9.45 -11.77
CA GLY A 94 14.80 9.96 -12.69
C GLY A 94 13.46 9.26 -12.53
N ASP A 95 12.43 10.01 -12.14
CA ASP A 95 11.05 9.58 -12.30
C ASP A 95 10.87 9.12 -13.77
N ASN A 96 10.38 7.89 -13.97
CA ASN A 96 10.13 7.36 -15.30
C ASN A 96 9.22 8.34 -16.07
N ARG A 97 9.45 8.57 -17.37
CA ARG A 97 8.71 9.57 -18.18
C ARG A 97 7.18 9.38 -18.09
N VAL A 98 6.74 8.15 -17.85
CA VAL A 98 5.34 7.78 -17.57
C VAL A 98 4.85 8.36 -16.24
N VAL A 99 5.62 8.23 -15.16
CA VAL A 99 5.29 8.76 -13.83
C VAL A 99 5.23 10.28 -13.86
N THR A 100 6.18 10.94 -14.52
CA THR A 100 6.18 12.40 -14.66
C THR A 100 4.96 12.90 -15.45
N ARG A 101 4.56 12.21 -16.52
CA ARG A 101 3.32 12.54 -17.25
C ARG A 101 2.07 12.30 -16.42
N ALA A 102 2.00 11.18 -15.68
CA ALA A 102 0.88 10.88 -14.80
C ALA A 102 0.76 11.93 -13.68
N LYS A 103 1.87 12.33 -13.05
CA LYS A 103 1.90 13.42 -12.06
C LYS A 103 1.44 14.75 -12.66
N ARG A 104 1.83 15.06 -13.90
CA ARG A 104 1.42 16.30 -14.59
C ARG A 104 -0.07 16.37 -14.88
N LEU A 105 -0.72 15.23 -15.06
CA LEU A 105 -2.18 15.13 -15.22
C LEU A 105 -2.89 15.10 -13.86
N TYR A 106 -2.31 14.42 -12.86
CA TYR A 106 -2.89 14.30 -11.53
C TYR A 106 -2.83 15.61 -10.74
N ALA A 107 -1.71 16.33 -10.79
CA ALA A 107 -1.51 17.58 -10.05
C ALA A 107 -2.61 18.64 -10.31
N PRO A 108 -2.96 19.01 -11.56
CA PRO A 108 -4.01 20.01 -11.79
C PRO A 108 -5.40 19.53 -11.37
N VAL A 109 -5.67 18.22 -11.48
CA VAL A 109 -6.94 17.64 -11.02
C VAL A 109 -7.02 17.65 -9.50
N LEU A 110 -5.91 17.36 -8.82
CA LEU A 110 -5.81 17.42 -7.36
C LEU A 110 -5.99 18.85 -6.86
N ASP A 111 -5.31 19.83 -7.47
CA ASP A 111 -5.43 21.24 -7.09
C ASP A 111 -6.88 21.72 -7.27
N TRP A 112 -7.52 21.36 -8.39
CA TRP A 112 -8.93 21.67 -8.63
C TRP A 112 -9.86 21.02 -7.60
N ALA A 113 -9.61 19.76 -7.22
CA ALA A 113 -10.41 19.04 -6.24
C ALA A 113 -10.28 19.63 -4.82
N LEU A 114 -9.07 20.06 -4.44
CA LEU A 114 -8.81 20.69 -3.15
C LEU A 114 -9.40 22.10 -3.08
N GLU A 115 -9.27 22.89 -4.14
CA GLU A 115 -9.79 24.26 -4.21
C GLU A 115 -11.33 24.28 -4.21
N ARG A 116 -11.98 23.25 -4.78
CA ARG A 116 -13.44 23.13 -4.88
C ARG A 116 -13.99 21.98 -4.03
N ARG A 117 -13.48 21.83 -2.80
CA ARG A 117 -13.88 20.77 -1.85
C ARG A 117 -15.41 20.61 -1.71
N ARG A 118 -16.17 21.72 -1.72
CA ARG A 118 -17.64 21.70 -1.60
C ARG A 118 -18.29 21.01 -2.79
N THR A 119 -17.81 21.29 -4.00
CA THR A 119 -18.31 20.66 -5.23
C THR A 119 -17.99 19.17 -5.24
N VAL A 120 -16.79 18.77 -4.80
CA VAL A 120 -16.41 17.35 -4.70
C VAL A 120 -17.31 16.60 -3.71
N VAL A 121 -17.60 17.20 -2.56
CA VAL A 121 -18.50 16.60 -1.56
C VAL A 121 -19.94 16.50 -2.09
N ILE A 122 -20.44 17.54 -2.77
CA ILE A 122 -21.79 17.51 -3.38
C ILE A 122 -21.88 16.42 -4.44
N ILE A 123 -20.86 16.29 -5.31
CA ILE A 123 -20.80 15.23 -6.32
C ILE A 123 -20.75 13.85 -5.65
N ALA A 124 -19.92 13.67 -4.62
CA ALA A 124 -19.83 12.40 -3.89
C ALA A 124 -21.16 12.01 -3.24
N LEU A 125 -21.86 12.98 -2.61
CA LEU A 125 -23.18 12.77 -2.02
C LEU A 125 -24.25 12.49 -3.08
N ALA A 126 -24.21 13.19 -4.21
CA ALA A 126 -25.13 12.96 -5.31
C ALA A 126 -24.95 11.56 -5.91
N VAL A 127 -23.70 11.12 -6.12
CA VAL A 127 -23.38 9.77 -6.61
C VAL A 127 -23.78 8.71 -5.60
N PHE A 128 -23.49 8.91 -4.31
CA PHE A 128 -23.90 7.97 -3.25
C PHE A 128 -25.42 7.87 -3.12
N GLY A 129 -26.16 8.96 -3.31
CA GLY A 129 -27.62 8.93 -3.28
C GLY A 129 -28.27 8.37 -4.56
N LEU A 130 -27.53 8.35 -5.68
CA LEU A 130 -27.96 7.77 -6.96
C LEU A 130 -27.64 6.28 -7.10
N ALA A 131 -26.66 5.76 -6.34
CA ALA A 131 -26.21 4.37 -6.33
C ALA A 131 -26.99 3.53 -5.29
#